data_AF-A0A0W0TF01-F1
#
_entry.id   AF-A0A0W0TF01-F1
#
_cell.length_a   1.000
_cell.length_b   1.000
_cell.length_c   1.000
_cell.angle_alpha   90.00
_cell.angle_beta   90.00
_cell.angle_gamma   90.00
#
_symmetry.space_group_name_H-M   'P 1'
#
loop_
_entity.id
_entity.type
_entity.pdbx_description
1 polymer ?
#
loop_
_entity_poly.entity_id
_entity_poly.type
_entity_poly.pdbx_seq_one_letter_code
_entity_poly.pdbx_strand_id
1 'polypeptide(L)'
;MALIRAISLDFDGAIFNDDFHQHKDVIRANKSLLDQIANNAEGYEGTTLYAGTNRQSVSDDRANAYRNKTGSAFPHLIALAAYFKGRHKVKLDRFLLTDLYHQRKAGQSFNEAISLLANEGVDYDEEKIKKGPFKDWLHDQSKLTVLYAQIHRFAKKHSKDTLDFYFYDDRNDILDKLHAYFKQNPHRLPDNLCLHLKRYCGEGSLNDYPPIQGTGKIDKHYKATVKRLAADTLESLQFQKKSPANTKGRPVRTYKEAEESNFVLTATLDCISDCQLLATQPIPAAVTPLAQPMAPDEIALEKSPSWQSFSKPTLENHGSLFLRQIATPLPSQPHSSESSHSHSESSEQASKSLSAGDEASASAVILTTPEEGLKAGKALTPVGEDKKSDAIAWQFYRPTSYPLPEKPMLRQAASAPAILPAPEEKEKQPGQFL
;
A
#
# COMPACT_ATOMS: atom_id res chain seq x y z
N MET A 1 21.07 -11.60 -16.67
CA MET A 1 20.14 -10.56 -16.19
C MET A 1 19.35 -11.19 -15.07
N ALA A 2 19.25 -10.54 -13.92
CA ALA A 2 18.51 -11.08 -12.80
C ALA A 2 17.00 -10.97 -13.06
N LEU A 3 16.21 -11.90 -12.53
CA LEU A 3 14.77 -11.74 -12.41
C LEU A 3 14.47 -11.16 -11.02
N ILE A 4 13.91 -9.96 -10.95
CA ILE A 4 13.63 -9.25 -9.70
C ILE A 4 12.14 -8.98 -9.56
N ARG A 5 11.61 -9.17 -8.37
CA ARG A 5 10.19 -8.98 -8.06
C ARG A 5 9.94 -7.70 -7.26
N ALA A 6 8.81 -7.06 -7.51
CA ALA A 6 8.20 -6.10 -6.60
C ALA A 6 6.80 -6.59 -6.20
N ILE A 7 6.42 -6.31 -4.96
CA ILE A 7 5.10 -6.61 -4.40
C ILE A 7 4.58 -5.34 -3.75
N SER A 8 3.37 -4.94 -4.10
CA SER A 8 2.67 -3.79 -3.51
C SER A 8 1.32 -4.26 -2.99
N LEU A 9 1.10 -4.08 -1.69
CA LEU A 9 -0.06 -4.62 -0.98
C LEU A 9 -0.99 -3.51 -0.52
N ASP A 10 -2.26 -3.58 -0.90
CA ASP A 10 -3.30 -2.81 -0.21
C ASP A 10 -3.54 -3.34 1.21
N PHE A 11 -4.10 -2.47 2.05
CA PHE A 11 -4.37 -2.78 3.46
C PHE A 11 -5.86 -2.92 3.74
N ASP A 12 -6.62 -1.84 3.60
CA ASP A 12 -8.04 -1.83 3.95
C ASP A 12 -8.83 -2.76 3.03
N GLY A 13 -9.47 -3.80 3.56
CA GLY A 13 -10.21 -4.80 2.78
C GLY A 13 -9.35 -5.96 2.24
N ALA A 14 -8.03 -5.77 2.15
CA ALA A 14 -7.08 -6.81 1.74
C ALA A 14 -6.31 -7.41 2.93
N ILE A 15 -5.21 -6.78 3.37
CA ILE A 15 -4.41 -7.27 4.51
C ILE A 15 -5.18 -7.11 5.84
N PHE A 16 -5.97 -6.05 5.97
CA PHE A 16 -6.94 -5.83 7.04
C PHE A 16 -8.30 -6.40 6.66
N ASN A 17 -8.32 -7.71 6.41
CA ASN A 17 -9.54 -8.49 6.17
C ASN A 17 -10.26 -8.85 7.48
N ASP A 18 -11.38 -9.56 7.37
CA ASP A 18 -12.20 -9.96 8.51
C ASP A 18 -11.43 -10.78 9.56
N ASP A 19 -10.52 -11.66 9.17
CA ASP A 19 -9.70 -12.44 10.12
C ASP A 19 -8.75 -11.53 10.91
N PHE A 20 -8.20 -10.49 10.26
CA PHE A 20 -7.42 -9.48 10.96
C PHE A 20 -8.28 -8.71 11.97
N HIS A 21 -9.52 -8.38 11.64
CA HIS A 21 -10.42 -7.70 12.59
C HIS A 21 -10.75 -8.56 13.81
N GLN A 22 -10.78 -9.89 13.66
CA GLN A 22 -11.01 -10.83 14.76
C GLN A 22 -9.78 -11.01 15.65
N HIS A 23 -8.58 -11.07 15.06
CA HIS A 23 -7.38 -11.51 15.77
C HIS A 23 -6.33 -10.43 16.01
N LYS A 24 -6.35 -9.33 15.25
CA LYS A 24 -5.37 -8.24 15.31
C LYS A 24 -3.91 -8.67 15.13
N ASP A 25 -3.71 -9.84 14.52
CA ASP A 25 -2.41 -10.36 14.12
C ASP A 25 -2.36 -10.46 12.60
N VAL A 26 -1.56 -9.59 11.99
CA VAL A 26 -1.46 -9.48 10.52
C VAL A 26 -0.89 -10.74 9.87
N ILE A 27 0.01 -11.46 10.54
CA ILE A 27 0.64 -12.66 9.97
C ILE A 27 -0.32 -13.83 10.04
N ARG A 28 -0.95 -14.04 11.20
CA ARG A 28 -1.98 -15.06 11.37
C ARG A 28 -3.10 -14.86 10.34
N ALA A 29 -3.63 -13.63 10.27
CA ALA A 29 -4.78 -13.32 9.44
C ALA A 29 -4.57 -13.47 7.94
N ASN A 30 -3.32 -13.37 7.50
CA ASN A 30 -2.98 -13.43 6.09
C ASN A 30 -2.15 -14.67 5.74
N LYS A 31 -2.00 -15.65 6.65
CA LYS A 31 -1.02 -16.72 6.52
C LYS A 31 -1.09 -17.45 5.18
N SER A 32 -2.29 -17.80 4.73
CA SER A 32 -2.51 -18.47 3.43
C SER A 32 -1.95 -17.64 2.25
N LEU A 33 -2.34 -16.36 2.17
CA LEU A 33 -1.85 -15.43 1.16
C LEU A 33 -0.33 -15.23 1.24
N LEU A 34 0.20 -15.02 2.45
CA LEU A 34 1.63 -14.78 2.65
C LEU A 34 2.48 -16.01 2.31
N ASP A 35 1.99 -17.21 2.62
CA ASP A 35 2.63 -18.46 2.23
C ASP A 35 2.63 -18.64 0.71
N GLN A 36 1.52 -18.36 0.04
CA GLN A 36 1.45 -18.40 -1.42
C GLN A 36 2.45 -17.41 -2.05
N ILE A 37 2.50 -16.17 -1.57
CA ILE A 37 3.44 -15.14 -2.05
C ILE A 37 4.90 -15.57 -1.84
N ALA A 38 5.20 -16.14 -0.67
CA ALA A 38 6.54 -16.61 -0.33
C ALA A 38 6.94 -17.81 -1.19
N ASN A 39 6.07 -18.80 -1.34
CA ASN A 39 6.35 -20.00 -2.14
C ASN A 39 6.57 -19.65 -3.62
N ASN A 40 5.88 -18.62 -4.14
CA ASN A 40 6.06 -18.11 -5.49
C ASN A 40 7.30 -17.20 -5.65
N ALA A 41 8.21 -17.17 -4.68
CA ALA A 41 9.46 -16.41 -4.76
C ALA A 41 10.60 -17.19 -5.42
N GLU A 42 10.43 -18.49 -5.70
CA GLU A 42 11.41 -19.30 -6.41
C GLU A 42 11.74 -18.68 -7.78
N GLY A 43 13.03 -18.67 -8.15
CA GLY A 43 13.52 -18.06 -9.38
C GLY A 43 13.81 -16.55 -9.32
N TYR A 44 13.35 -15.83 -8.28
CA TYR A 44 13.65 -14.42 -8.11
C TYR A 44 14.93 -14.19 -7.29
N GLU A 45 15.83 -13.32 -7.75
CA GLU A 45 17.04 -12.97 -6.99
C GLU A 45 16.76 -12.01 -5.82
N GLY A 46 15.63 -11.31 -5.86
CA GLY A 46 15.22 -10.40 -4.78
C GLY A 46 13.78 -9.93 -4.94
N THR A 47 13.18 -9.52 -3.81
CA THR A 47 11.84 -8.92 -3.76
C THR A 47 11.89 -7.55 -3.09
N THR A 48 11.22 -6.55 -3.66
CA THR A 48 10.95 -5.26 -2.98
C THR A 48 9.48 -5.17 -2.59
N LEU A 49 9.20 -4.94 -1.31
CA LEU A 49 7.86 -4.76 -0.76
C LEU A 49 7.51 -3.27 -0.68
N TYR A 50 6.30 -2.91 -1.10
CA TYR A 50 5.74 -1.57 -1.13
C TYR A 50 4.39 -1.50 -0.41
N ALA A 51 4.01 -0.30 0.02
CA ALA A 51 2.65 0.01 0.46
C ALA A 51 1.76 0.33 -0.76
N GLY A 52 0.84 -0.58 -1.12
CA GLY A 52 -0.12 -0.44 -2.22
C GLY A 52 -1.44 0.26 -1.83
N THR A 53 -1.43 0.94 -0.69
CA THR A 53 -2.60 1.56 -0.07
C THR A 53 -2.63 3.08 -0.29
N ASN A 54 -3.81 3.69 -0.22
CA ASN A 54 -3.97 5.15 -0.19
C ASN A 54 -3.57 5.79 1.15
N ARG A 55 -3.15 5.01 2.15
CA ARG A 55 -2.53 5.50 3.38
C ARG A 55 -1.10 6.01 3.11
N GLN A 56 -0.98 7.10 2.34
CA GLN A 56 0.29 7.66 1.88
C GLN A 56 0.79 8.85 2.72
N SER A 57 -0.01 9.33 3.67
CA SER A 57 0.34 10.39 4.63
C SER A 57 -0.02 9.98 6.06
N VAL A 58 0.49 10.71 7.06
CA VAL A 58 0.08 10.53 8.48
C VAL A 58 -1.43 10.77 8.62
N SER A 59 -1.97 11.79 7.95
CA SER A 59 -3.40 12.12 7.97
C SER A 59 -4.24 10.94 7.47
N ASP A 60 -3.94 10.41 6.28
CA ASP A 60 -4.70 9.32 5.68
C ASP A 60 -4.56 8.01 6.46
N ASP A 61 -3.35 7.68 6.90
CA ASP A 61 -3.13 6.47 7.70
C ASP A 61 -3.86 6.56 9.04
N ARG A 62 -3.78 7.69 9.75
CA ARG A 62 -4.52 7.90 11.00
C ARG A 62 -6.04 7.87 10.80
N ALA A 63 -6.55 8.57 9.79
CA ALA A 63 -7.98 8.61 9.51
C ALA A 63 -8.54 7.21 9.22
N ASN A 64 -7.83 6.42 8.41
CA ASN A 64 -8.22 5.04 8.12
C ASN A 64 -8.02 4.12 9.34
N ALA A 65 -6.93 4.27 10.10
CA ALA A 65 -6.67 3.53 11.33
C ALA A 65 -7.82 3.69 12.33
N TYR A 66 -8.27 4.93 12.55
CA TYR A 66 -9.39 5.26 13.42
C TYR A 66 -10.71 4.70 12.88
N ARG A 67 -11.01 5.00 11.60
CA ARG A 67 -12.28 4.59 10.97
C ARG A 67 -12.47 3.07 10.99
N ASN A 68 -11.41 2.34 10.68
CA ASN A 68 -11.46 0.89 10.50
C ASN A 68 -11.06 0.14 11.79
N LYS A 69 -10.58 0.83 12.83
CA LYS A 69 -10.05 0.22 14.06
C LYS A 69 -8.92 -0.78 13.77
N THR A 70 -8.02 -0.43 12.87
CA THR A 70 -6.91 -1.29 12.42
C THR A 70 -5.56 -0.90 13.01
N GLY A 71 -5.43 0.31 13.56
CA GLY A 71 -4.13 0.93 13.74
C GLY A 71 -3.49 1.36 12.42
N SER A 72 -2.27 1.87 12.51
CA SER A 72 -1.41 2.28 11.39
C SER A 72 -1.02 1.09 10.53
N ALA A 73 -1.06 1.25 9.21
CA ALA A 73 -0.61 0.20 8.27
C ALA A 73 0.91 -0.03 8.29
N PHE A 74 1.70 0.96 8.74
CA PHE A 74 3.15 0.94 8.56
C PHE A 74 3.88 -0.07 9.45
N PRO A 75 3.55 -0.26 10.75
CA PRO A 75 4.10 -1.36 11.55
C PRO A 75 3.77 -2.73 10.96
N HIS A 76 2.56 -2.91 10.46
CA HIS A 76 2.14 -4.16 9.82
C HIS A 76 2.94 -4.43 8.54
N LEU A 77 3.22 -3.41 7.73
CA LEU A 77 4.10 -3.56 6.57
C LEU A 77 5.54 -3.98 6.95
N ILE A 78 6.06 -3.50 8.09
CA ILE A 78 7.34 -3.94 8.64
C ILE A 78 7.27 -5.42 9.03
N ALA A 79 6.20 -5.85 9.71
CA ALA A 79 6.01 -7.25 10.10
C ALA A 79 5.91 -8.17 8.87
N LEU A 80 5.19 -7.77 7.84
CA LEU A 80 5.11 -8.49 6.56
C LEU A 80 6.48 -8.60 5.89
N ALA A 81 7.28 -7.52 5.87
CA ALA A 81 8.63 -7.55 5.34
C ALA A 81 9.53 -8.53 6.13
N ALA A 82 9.41 -8.57 7.46
CA ALA A 82 10.15 -9.50 8.32
C ALA A 82 9.75 -10.95 8.05
N TYR A 83 8.45 -11.22 7.89
CA TYR A 83 7.94 -12.54 7.53
C TYR A 83 8.57 -13.08 6.25
N PHE A 84 8.57 -12.28 5.18
CA PHE A 84 9.18 -12.70 3.91
C PHE A 84 10.71 -12.83 3.98
N LYS A 85 11.37 -11.95 4.76
CA LYS A 85 12.84 -12.01 4.95
C LYS A 85 13.33 -13.31 5.57
N GLY A 86 12.51 -13.96 6.41
CA GLY A 86 12.84 -15.26 6.98
C GLY A 86 12.97 -16.37 5.94
N ARG A 87 12.56 -16.12 4.68
CA ARG A 87 12.50 -17.12 3.60
C ARG A 87 13.27 -16.69 2.35
N HIS A 88 13.29 -15.39 2.04
CA HIS A 88 13.88 -14.86 0.81
C HIS A 88 14.54 -13.49 1.00
N LYS A 89 15.31 -13.05 0.01
CA LYS A 89 15.92 -11.71 -0.02
C LYS A 89 14.86 -10.64 -0.26
N VAL A 90 14.32 -10.07 0.81
CA VAL A 90 13.28 -9.03 0.75
C VAL A 90 13.76 -7.68 1.28
N LYS A 91 13.44 -6.60 0.56
CA LYS A 91 13.67 -5.21 0.98
C LYS A 91 12.34 -4.48 1.10
N LEU A 92 12.16 -3.71 2.17
CA LEU A 92 11.01 -2.81 2.31
C LEU A 92 11.38 -1.44 1.70
N ASP A 93 10.61 -0.97 0.72
CA ASP A 93 10.69 0.42 0.25
C ASP A 93 9.67 1.26 1.03
N ARG A 94 10.18 2.21 1.81
CA ARG A 94 9.38 3.09 2.67
C ARG A 94 8.89 4.35 1.97
N PHE A 95 9.15 4.49 0.66
CA PHE A 95 8.72 5.67 -0.10
C PHE A 95 7.19 5.79 -0.14
N LEU A 96 6.70 6.97 0.24
CA LEU A 96 5.29 7.34 0.12
C LEU A 96 5.13 8.54 -0.83
N LEU A 97 3.93 8.73 -1.39
CA LEU A 97 3.67 9.88 -2.28
C LEU A 97 3.80 11.23 -1.56
N THR A 98 3.56 11.32 -0.26
CA THR A 98 3.86 12.54 0.52
C THR A 98 5.33 12.95 0.38
N ASP A 99 6.26 11.99 0.28
CA ASP A 99 7.68 12.30 0.04
C ASP A 99 7.88 12.97 -1.34
N LEU A 100 7.13 12.52 -2.34
CA LEU A 100 7.20 13.05 -3.70
C LEU A 100 6.61 14.46 -3.80
N TYR A 101 5.43 14.69 -3.22
CA TYR A 101 4.74 15.97 -3.31
C TYR A 101 5.54 17.07 -2.61
N HIS A 102 6.05 16.80 -1.40
CA HIS A 102 6.82 17.75 -0.58
C HIS A 102 8.33 17.69 -0.77
N GLN A 103 8.82 16.99 -1.79
CA GLN A 103 10.25 16.89 -2.12
C GLN A 103 11.11 16.35 -0.95
N ARG A 104 10.53 15.50 -0.09
CA ARG A 104 11.21 14.90 1.05
C ARG A 104 12.13 13.76 0.59
N LYS A 105 13.05 13.38 1.48
CA LYS A 105 13.84 12.16 1.27
C LYS A 105 12.90 10.95 1.30
N ALA A 106 13.12 10.00 0.38
CA ALA A 106 12.30 8.79 0.33
C ALA A 106 12.34 8.04 1.67
N GLY A 107 11.16 7.71 2.21
CA GLY A 107 11.00 7.06 3.51
C GLY A 107 10.82 8.02 4.68
N GLN A 108 10.93 9.33 4.47
CA GLN A 108 10.82 10.30 5.56
C GLN A 108 9.40 10.35 6.13
N SER A 109 8.38 10.38 5.28
CA SER A 109 6.97 10.41 5.73
C SER A 109 6.55 9.11 6.41
N PHE A 110 7.05 7.97 5.93
CA PHE A 110 6.83 6.68 6.59
C PHE A 110 7.46 6.65 7.98
N ASN A 111 8.72 7.08 8.12
CA ASN A 111 9.40 7.09 9.41
C ASN A 111 8.78 8.12 10.38
N GLU A 112 8.30 9.25 9.85
CA GLU A 112 7.54 10.23 10.62
C GLU A 112 6.27 9.60 11.21
N ALA A 113 5.48 8.91 10.39
CA ALA A 113 4.28 8.20 10.87
C ALA A 113 4.60 7.20 12.00
N ILE A 114 5.65 6.38 11.83
CA ILE A 114 6.11 5.45 12.87
C ILE A 114 6.49 6.18 14.17
N SER A 115 7.16 7.33 14.09
CA SER A 115 7.59 8.08 15.28
C SER A 115 6.43 8.67 16.10
N LEU A 116 5.27 8.83 15.46
CA LEU A 116 4.04 9.36 16.04
C LEU A 116 3.16 8.28 16.70
N LEU A 117 3.55 7.02 16.64
CA LEU A 117 2.83 5.93 17.30
C LEU A 117 3.08 5.93 18.81
N ALA A 118 2.13 5.37 19.56
CA ALA A 118 2.23 5.15 20.99
C ALA A 118 3.10 3.90 21.27
N ASN A 119 4.26 4.11 21.88
CA ASN A 119 5.23 3.04 22.20
C ASN A 119 5.55 2.13 20.99
N GLU A 120 5.64 0.81 21.21
CA GLU A 120 5.78 -0.22 20.15
C GLU A 120 4.42 -0.64 19.56
N GLY A 121 3.36 0.15 19.78
CA GLY A 121 2.01 -0.14 19.33
C GLY A 121 1.76 0.20 17.86
N VAL A 122 0.52 -0.05 17.44
CA VAL A 122 0.01 0.29 16.09
C VAL A 122 -0.82 1.57 16.08
N ASP A 123 -1.21 2.06 17.24
CA ASP A 123 -2.06 3.24 17.38
C ASP A 123 -1.23 4.52 17.49
N TYR A 124 -1.80 5.61 16.98
CA TYR A 124 -1.20 6.92 17.07
C TYR A 124 -1.26 7.48 18.50
N ASP A 125 -0.17 8.10 18.94
CA ASP A 125 -0.12 8.85 20.18
C ASP A 125 -0.78 10.22 19.98
N GLU A 126 -1.92 10.44 20.65
CA GLU A 126 -2.71 11.66 20.52
C GLU A 126 -1.92 12.93 20.91
N GLU A 127 -1.01 12.85 21.88
CA GLU A 127 -0.18 14.00 22.28
C GLU A 127 0.90 14.32 21.24
N LYS A 128 1.44 13.30 20.57
CA LYS A 128 2.35 13.51 19.43
C LYS A 128 1.61 14.07 18.23
N ILE A 129 0.39 13.60 17.98
CA ILE A 129 -0.42 14.01 16.84
C ILE A 129 -0.88 15.47 16.93
N LYS A 130 -1.17 15.97 18.13
CA LYS A 130 -1.53 17.39 18.35
C LYS A 130 -0.46 18.38 17.89
N LYS A 131 0.79 17.94 17.69
CA LYS A 131 1.95 18.81 17.45
C LYS A 131 2.08 19.37 16.04
N GLY A 132 1.20 19.04 15.09
CA GLY A 132 1.22 19.82 13.86
C GLY A 132 0.25 19.41 12.77
N PRO A 133 0.12 20.28 11.75
CA PRO A 133 -0.39 19.84 10.47
C PRO A 133 0.67 18.94 9.81
N PHE A 134 0.33 17.68 9.60
CA PHE A 134 1.20 16.76 8.87
C PHE A 134 1.15 17.05 7.36
N LYS A 135 2.24 16.75 6.67
CA LYS A 135 2.31 16.90 5.22
C LYS A 135 1.40 15.87 4.56
N ASP A 136 0.57 16.34 3.63
CA ASP A 136 -0.37 15.48 2.91
C ASP A 136 0.03 15.26 1.44
N TRP A 137 -0.81 14.55 0.69
CA TRP A 137 -0.61 14.28 -0.74
C TRP A 137 -1.92 14.49 -1.50
N LEU A 138 -1.86 14.60 -2.82
CA LEU A 138 -3.07 14.62 -3.65
C LEU A 138 -3.66 13.21 -3.73
N HIS A 139 -4.68 12.96 -2.91
CA HIS A 139 -5.33 11.65 -2.81
C HIS A 139 -5.96 11.22 -4.14
N ASP A 140 -5.34 10.23 -4.78
CA ASP A 140 -5.79 9.58 -6.01
C ASP A 140 -6.46 8.25 -5.70
N GLN A 141 -7.79 8.23 -5.73
CA GLN A 141 -8.59 7.04 -5.41
C GLN A 141 -8.42 5.91 -6.44
N SER A 142 -7.92 6.21 -7.65
CA SER A 142 -7.66 5.19 -8.68
C SER A 142 -6.36 4.42 -8.44
N LYS A 143 -5.50 4.88 -7.51
CA LYS A 143 -4.15 4.36 -7.22
C LYS A 143 -3.18 4.39 -8.40
N LEU A 144 -3.53 5.04 -9.52
CA LEU A 144 -2.65 5.16 -10.68
C LEU A 144 -1.32 5.83 -10.31
N THR A 145 -1.37 6.93 -9.57
CA THR A 145 -0.18 7.69 -9.16
C THR A 145 0.73 6.88 -8.23
N VAL A 146 0.16 6.11 -7.30
CA VAL A 146 0.89 5.20 -6.40
C VAL A 146 1.62 4.13 -7.22
N LEU A 147 0.89 3.42 -8.06
CA LEU A 147 1.41 2.31 -8.84
C LEU A 147 2.48 2.79 -9.84
N TYR A 148 2.21 3.88 -10.58
CA TYR A 148 3.16 4.46 -11.53
C TYR A 148 4.46 4.89 -10.84
N ALA A 149 4.38 5.57 -9.68
CA ALA A 149 5.55 6.00 -8.95
C ALA A 149 6.40 4.81 -8.48
N GLN A 150 5.77 3.76 -7.97
CA GLN A 150 6.46 2.56 -7.48
C GLN A 150 7.13 1.78 -8.63
N ILE A 151 6.43 1.57 -9.74
CA ILE A 151 6.95 0.87 -10.92
C ILE A 151 8.22 1.54 -11.45
N HIS A 152 8.16 2.84 -11.73
CA HIS A 152 9.31 3.54 -12.31
C HIS A 152 10.46 3.75 -11.32
N ARG A 153 10.14 3.89 -10.03
CA ARG A 153 11.16 3.88 -8.96
C ARG A 153 11.86 2.52 -8.86
N PHE A 154 11.12 1.43 -8.96
CA PHE A 154 11.64 0.06 -8.93
C PHE A 154 12.51 -0.21 -10.16
N ALA A 155 11.98 0.05 -11.37
CA ALA A 155 12.71 -0.18 -12.61
C ALA A 155 13.97 0.68 -12.72
N LYS A 156 13.96 1.92 -12.21
CA LYS A 156 15.16 2.77 -12.14
C LYS A 156 16.29 2.16 -11.29
N LYS A 157 15.97 1.41 -10.24
CA LYS A 157 16.97 0.71 -9.41
C LYS A 157 17.47 -0.59 -10.07
N HIS A 158 16.69 -1.16 -10.98
CA HIS A 158 16.92 -2.44 -11.63
C HIS A 158 16.88 -2.32 -13.16
N SER A 159 17.59 -1.33 -13.71
CA SER A 159 17.45 -0.91 -15.11
C SER A 159 18.03 -1.89 -16.14
N LYS A 160 18.68 -2.97 -15.68
CA LYS A 160 19.31 -4.01 -16.51
C LYS A 160 18.75 -5.41 -16.21
N ASP A 161 17.75 -5.49 -15.34
CA ASP A 161 17.15 -6.74 -14.89
C ASP A 161 15.81 -6.95 -15.58
N THR A 162 15.30 -8.17 -15.55
CA THR A 162 13.91 -8.48 -15.90
C THR A 162 13.06 -8.36 -14.64
N LEU A 163 11.89 -7.72 -14.76
CA LEU A 163 11.10 -7.31 -13.62
C LEU A 163 9.68 -7.87 -13.66
N ASP A 164 9.22 -8.39 -12.54
CA ASP A 164 7.80 -8.60 -12.29
C ASP A 164 7.32 -7.68 -11.18
N PHE A 165 6.22 -6.96 -11.44
CA PHE A 165 5.59 -6.10 -10.45
C PHE A 165 4.20 -6.62 -10.13
N TYR A 166 3.99 -7.07 -8.89
CA TYR A 166 2.70 -7.57 -8.42
C TYR A 166 1.99 -6.49 -7.59
N PHE A 167 0.75 -6.17 -7.94
CA PHE A 167 -0.09 -5.23 -7.20
C PHE A 167 -1.35 -5.94 -6.71
N TYR A 168 -1.55 -5.95 -5.39
CA TYR A 168 -2.64 -6.63 -4.72
C TYR A 168 -3.63 -5.62 -4.14
N ASP A 169 -4.91 -5.82 -4.43
CA ASP A 169 -6.02 -4.96 -3.99
C ASP A 169 -7.30 -5.80 -3.89
N ASP A 170 -8.24 -5.47 -3.01
CA ASP A 170 -9.52 -6.18 -2.90
C ASP A 170 -10.59 -5.62 -3.86
N ARG A 171 -10.41 -4.36 -4.30
CA ARG A 171 -11.41 -3.62 -5.06
C ARG A 171 -11.32 -3.85 -6.57
N ASN A 172 -12.39 -4.42 -7.13
CA ASN A 172 -12.52 -4.61 -8.57
C ASN A 172 -12.57 -3.29 -9.34
N ASP A 173 -13.25 -2.26 -8.81
CA ASP A 173 -13.39 -0.98 -9.50
C ASP A 173 -12.04 -0.25 -9.69
N ILE A 174 -11.08 -0.48 -8.79
CA ILE A 174 -9.70 -0.01 -8.91
C ILE A 174 -8.93 -0.87 -9.92
N LEU A 175 -8.96 -2.20 -9.74
CA LEU A 175 -8.16 -3.12 -10.56
C LEU A 175 -8.61 -3.16 -12.02
N ASP A 176 -9.91 -3.11 -12.31
CA ASP A 176 -10.45 -3.07 -13.67
C ASP A 176 -9.99 -1.81 -14.40
N LYS A 177 -10.05 -0.64 -13.73
CA LYS A 177 -9.58 0.63 -14.28
C LYS A 177 -8.08 0.62 -14.52
N LEU A 178 -7.27 0.14 -13.57
CA LEU A 178 -5.82 0.05 -13.71
C LEU A 178 -5.43 -0.91 -14.84
N HIS A 179 -6.09 -2.07 -14.93
CA HIS A 179 -5.85 -3.05 -15.98
C HIS A 179 -6.14 -2.47 -17.36
N ALA A 180 -7.34 -1.90 -17.53
CA ALA A 180 -7.73 -1.26 -18.80
C ALA A 180 -6.77 -0.14 -19.17
N TYR A 181 -6.39 0.70 -18.21
CA TYR A 181 -5.47 1.81 -18.41
C TYR A 181 -4.11 1.34 -18.93
N PHE A 182 -3.45 0.41 -18.24
CA PHE A 182 -2.11 -0.05 -18.64
C PHE A 182 -2.14 -0.94 -19.87
N LYS A 183 -3.23 -1.68 -20.12
CA LYS A 183 -3.41 -2.47 -21.34
C LYS A 183 -3.53 -1.58 -22.57
N GLN A 184 -4.21 -0.44 -22.47
CA GLN A 184 -4.30 0.56 -23.54
C GLN A 184 -3.01 1.39 -23.67
N ASN A 185 -2.24 1.50 -22.58
CA ASN A 185 -1.03 2.32 -22.52
C ASN A 185 0.22 1.53 -22.07
N PRO A 186 0.60 0.42 -22.74
CA PRO A 186 1.72 -0.42 -22.30
C PRO A 186 3.06 0.33 -22.36
N HIS A 187 3.16 1.37 -23.18
CA HIS A 187 4.31 2.26 -23.27
C HIS A 187 4.52 3.12 -22.02
N ARG A 188 3.56 3.14 -21.07
CA ARG A 188 3.69 3.79 -19.75
C ARG A 188 4.39 2.89 -18.74
N LEU A 189 4.52 1.60 -19.04
CA LEU A 189 5.28 0.63 -18.26
C LEU A 189 6.67 0.43 -18.88
N PRO A 190 7.73 0.27 -18.09
CA PRO A 190 9.06 -0.09 -18.60
C PRO A 190 9.04 -1.39 -19.41
N ASP A 191 9.77 -1.43 -20.50
CA ASP A 191 9.92 -2.58 -21.41
C ASP A 191 10.51 -3.82 -20.73
N ASN A 192 11.31 -3.63 -19.69
CA ASN A 192 11.86 -4.70 -18.87
C ASN A 192 10.94 -5.18 -17.75
N LEU A 193 9.67 -4.73 -17.71
CA LEU A 193 8.72 -5.02 -16.63
C LEU A 193 7.41 -5.64 -17.11
N CYS A 194 6.97 -6.70 -16.43
CA CYS A 194 5.64 -7.27 -16.55
C CYS A 194 4.82 -6.92 -15.30
N LEU A 195 3.63 -6.34 -15.51
CA LEU A 195 2.70 -5.95 -14.45
C LEU A 195 1.67 -7.07 -14.22
N HIS A 196 1.52 -7.48 -12.96
CA HIS A 196 0.59 -8.50 -12.50
C HIS A 196 -0.39 -7.86 -11.51
N LEU A 197 -1.66 -7.72 -11.90
CA LEU A 197 -2.71 -7.26 -11.01
C LEU A 197 -3.42 -8.47 -10.39
N LYS A 198 -3.56 -8.45 -9.06
CA LYS A 198 -4.05 -9.58 -8.25
C LYS A 198 -5.17 -9.11 -7.35
N ARG A 199 -6.39 -9.60 -7.56
CA ARG A 199 -7.52 -9.26 -6.70
C ARG A 199 -7.59 -10.19 -5.50
N TYR A 200 -7.48 -9.63 -4.31
CA TYR A 200 -7.77 -10.37 -3.08
C TYR A 200 -9.28 -10.54 -2.90
N CYS A 201 -9.72 -11.77 -2.63
CA CYS A 201 -11.14 -12.12 -2.55
C CYS A 201 -11.56 -12.67 -1.17
N GLY A 202 -10.72 -12.51 -0.15
CA GLY A 202 -10.92 -13.14 1.16
C GLY A 202 -10.29 -14.53 1.26
N GLU A 203 -10.00 -14.97 2.48
CA GLU A 203 -9.52 -16.33 2.81
C GLU A 203 -8.26 -16.81 2.05
N GLY A 204 -7.47 -15.87 1.52
CA GLY A 204 -6.30 -16.19 0.70
C GLY A 204 -6.62 -16.51 -0.76
N SER A 205 -7.87 -16.40 -1.19
CA SER A 205 -8.26 -16.51 -2.59
C SER A 205 -7.81 -15.29 -3.39
N LEU A 206 -7.29 -15.54 -4.59
CA LEU A 206 -6.84 -14.53 -5.53
C LEU A 206 -7.52 -14.72 -6.89
N ASN A 207 -8.01 -13.62 -7.47
CA ASN A 207 -8.40 -13.57 -8.87
C ASN A 207 -7.33 -12.83 -9.67
N ASP A 208 -6.84 -13.50 -10.71
CA ASP A 208 -5.73 -13.01 -11.53
C ASP A 208 -6.23 -12.24 -12.75
N TYR A 209 -5.65 -11.08 -13.00
CA TYR A 209 -5.79 -10.39 -14.28
C TYR A 209 -4.72 -10.89 -15.27
N PRO A 210 -5.00 -10.88 -16.58
CA PRO A 210 -3.98 -11.14 -17.60
C PRO A 210 -2.78 -10.20 -17.41
N PRO A 211 -1.53 -10.70 -17.35
CA PRO A 211 -0.35 -9.86 -17.18
C PRO A 211 -0.18 -8.85 -18.32
N ILE A 212 0.42 -7.70 -18.01
CA ILE A 212 0.67 -6.61 -18.97
C ILE A 212 2.17 -6.41 -19.11
N GLN A 213 2.72 -6.80 -20.27
CA GLN A 213 4.10 -6.52 -20.63
C GLN A 213 4.26 -5.05 -20.98
N GLY A 214 5.20 -4.36 -20.32
CA GLY A 214 5.55 -2.99 -20.69
C GLY A 214 6.30 -2.91 -22.00
N THR A 215 6.20 -1.76 -22.67
CA THR A 215 6.86 -1.48 -23.96
C THR A 215 7.58 -0.13 -23.96
N GLY A 216 7.53 0.58 -22.84
CA GLY A 216 8.03 1.94 -22.68
C GLY A 216 9.44 2.01 -22.13
N LYS A 217 9.98 3.23 -22.10
CA LYS A 217 11.24 3.49 -21.40
C LYS A 217 10.99 3.70 -19.91
N ILE A 218 11.99 3.37 -19.10
CA ILE A 218 12.00 3.76 -17.68
C ILE A 218 11.93 5.29 -17.58
N ASP A 219 10.89 5.80 -16.93
CA ASP A 219 10.71 7.22 -16.66
C ASP A 219 11.65 7.67 -15.54
N LYS A 220 12.82 8.18 -15.93
CA LYS A 220 13.83 8.71 -14.98
C LYS A 220 13.32 9.90 -14.16
N HIS A 221 12.24 10.55 -14.62
CA HIS A 221 11.60 11.72 -14.04
C HIS A 221 10.18 11.42 -13.52
N TYR A 222 9.87 10.17 -13.17
CA TYR A 222 8.54 9.74 -12.71
C TYR A 222 7.91 10.63 -11.64
N LYS A 223 8.71 11.26 -10.77
CA LYS A 223 8.21 12.22 -9.77
C LYS A 223 7.49 13.41 -10.42
N ALA A 224 8.07 13.97 -11.47
CA ALA A 224 7.47 15.08 -12.23
C ALA A 224 6.25 14.60 -13.01
N THR A 225 6.31 13.39 -13.58
CA THR A 225 5.17 12.80 -14.30
C THR A 225 3.97 12.56 -13.39
N VAL A 226 4.18 12.06 -12.17
CA VAL A 226 3.12 11.89 -11.16
C VAL A 226 2.51 13.23 -10.77
N LYS A 227 3.34 14.26 -10.51
CA LYS A 227 2.84 15.62 -10.23
C LYS A 227 2.02 16.16 -11.39
N ARG A 228 2.47 15.94 -12.63
CA ARG A 228 1.77 16.34 -13.85
C ARG A 228 0.42 15.63 -13.98
N LEU A 229 0.37 14.30 -13.87
CA LEU A 229 -0.88 13.53 -13.88
C LEU A 229 -1.89 14.08 -12.86
N ALA A 230 -1.44 14.37 -11.65
CA ALA A 230 -2.30 14.94 -10.61
C ALA A 230 -2.72 16.39 -10.91
N ALA A 231 -1.82 17.23 -11.45
CA ALA A 231 -2.14 18.59 -11.88
C ALA A 231 -3.17 18.59 -13.02
N ASP A 232 -2.95 17.80 -14.06
CA ASP A 232 -3.84 17.70 -15.22
C ASP A 232 -5.22 17.15 -14.82
N THR A 233 -5.25 16.22 -13.86
CA THR A 233 -6.49 15.72 -13.25
C THR A 233 -7.21 16.83 -12.50
N LEU A 234 -6.49 17.52 -11.61
CA LEU A 234 -7.02 18.60 -10.78
C LEU A 234 -7.59 19.73 -11.64
N GLU A 235 -6.89 20.12 -12.70
CA GLU A 235 -7.26 21.23 -13.59
C GLU A 235 -8.31 20.82 -14.64
N SER A 236 -8.69 19.53 -14.68
CA SER A 236 -9.65 19.02 -15.65
C SER A 236 -11.07 19.51 -15.39
N LEU A 237 -11.82 19.75 -16.47
CA LEU A 237 -13.24 20.10 -16.38
C LEU A 237 -14.07 19.04 -15.64
N GLN A 238 -13.70 17.76 -15.73
CA GLN A 238 -14.44 16.69 -15.07
C GLN A 238 -14.22 16.71 -13.56
N PHE A 239 -12.98 16.89 -13.12
CA PHE A 239 -12.68 17.00 -11.68
C PHE A 239 -13.29 18.28 -11.09
N GLN A 240 -13.19 19.40 -11.80
CA GLN A 240 -13.71 20.70 -11.32
C GLN A 240 -15.23 20.70 -11.10
N LYS A 241 -16.00 19.82 -11.77
CA LYS A 241 -17.44 19.63 -11.47
C LYS A 241 -17.70 19.13 -10.03
N LYS A 242 -16.71 18.49 -9.41
CA LYS A 242 -16.78 18.05 -8.00
C LYS A 242 -16.61 19.21 -7.02
N SER A 243 -16.38 20.43 -7.51
CA SER A 243 -16.17 21.64 -6.71
C SER A 243 -15.10 21.46 -5.63
N PRO A 244 -13.87 21.02 -6.00
CA PRO A 244 -12.80 20.81 -5.05
C PRO A 244 -12.47 22.11 -4.31
N ALA A 245 -12.34 22.01 -2.99
CA ALA A 245 -11.98 23.11 -2.12
C ALA A 245 -10.96 22.65 -1.07
N ASN A 246 -10.27 23.59 -0.44
CA ASN A 246 -9.40 23.29 0.70
C ASN A 246 -10.17 23.27 2.02
N THR A 247 -9.47 23.03 3.13
CA THR A 247 -10.04 22.98 4.49
C THR A 247 -10.70 24.28 4.95
N LYS A 248 -10.47 25.40 4.25
CA LYS A 248 -11.09 26.71 4.50
C LYS A 248 -12.27 26.99 3.57
N GLY A 249 -12.71 26.00 2.78
CA GLY A 249 -13.79 26.15 1.81
C GLY A 249 -13.41 26.98 0.57
N ARG A 250 -12.12 27.31 0.38
CA ARG A 250 -11.69 28.04 -0.82
C ARG A 250 -11.59 27.06 -2.00
N PRO A 251 -12.17 27.37 -3.16
CA PRO A 251 -12.01 26.53 -4.35
C PRO A 251 -10.54 26.32 -4.69
N VAL A 252 -10.21 25.11 -5.14
CA VAL A 252 -8.87 24.73 -5.59
C VAL A 252 -8.95 24.31 -7.06
N ARG A 253 -8.40 25.14 -7.94
CA ARG A 253 -8.48 24.97 -9.39
C ARG A 253 -7.16 24.57 -10.02
N THR A 254 -6.06 24.89 -9.36
CA THR A 254 -4.70 24.70 -9.88
C THR A 254 -3.85 23.88 -8.93
N TYR A 255 -2.80 23.26 -9.47
CA TYR A 255 -1.82 22.55 -8.65
C TYR A 255 -1.18 23.44 -7.57
N LYS A 256 -0.92 24.71 -7.89
CA LYS A 256 -0.32 25.67 -6.95
C LYS A 256 -1.24 25.94 -5.75
N GLU A 257 -2.54 26.14 -5.99
CA GLU A 257 -3.52 26.33 -4.91
C GLU A 257 -3.65 25.07 -4.04
N ALA A 258 -3.51 23.88 -4.64
CA ALA A 258 -3.46 22.63 -3.87
C ALA A 258 -2.20 22.55 -3.01
N GLU A 259 -1.03 22.91 -3.54
CA GLU A 259 0.23 22.98 -2.79
C GLU A 259 0.16 23.96 -1.61
N GLU A 260 -0.39 25.16 -1.84
CA GLU A 260 -0.67 26.16 -0.80
C GLU A 260 -1.63 25.64 0.29
N SER A 261 -2.47 24.66 -0.07
CA SER A 261 -3.41 23.98 0.81
C SER A 261 -2.86 22.66 1.39
N ASN A 262 -1.54 22.44 1.31
CA ASN A 262 -0.88 21.21 1.76
C ASN A 262 -1.45 19.93 1.10
N PHE A 263 -2.00 20.08 -0.11
CA PHE A 263 -2.68 19.06 -0.90
C PHE A 263 -3.96 18.47 -0.26
N VAL A 264 -4.51 19.12 0.76
CA VAL A 264 -5.77 18.67 1.38
C VAL A 264 -6.96 19.24 0.62
N LEU A 265 -7.77 18.36 0.02
CA LEU A 265 -8.93 18.71 -0.79
C LEU A 265 -10.21 18.07 -0.23
N THR A 266 -11.36 18.71 -0.46
CA THR A 266 -12.70 18.17 -0.14
C THR A 266 -13.17 17.07 -1.09
N ALA A 267 -12.46 16.85 -2.21
CA ALA A 267 -12.77 15.85 -3.22
C ALA A 267 -11.52 15.04 -3.57
N THR A 268 -11.70 13.75 -3.84
CA THR A 268 -10.62 12.83 -4.22
C THR A 268 -10.46 12.76 -5.73
N LEU A 269 -9.20 12.76 -6.19
CA LEU A 269 -8.87 12.64 -7.60
C LEU A 269 -9.13 11.19 -8.06
N ASP A 270 -9.60 11.01 -9.30
CA ASP A 270 -9.50 9.74 -10.02
C ASP A 270 -8.62 9.98 -11.25
N CYS A 271 -7.32 9.75 -11.13
CA CYS A 271 -6.37 10.08 -12.19
C CYS A 271 -6.55 9.26 -13.49
N ILE A 272 -7.38 8.21 -13.47
CA ILE A 272 -7.75 7.46 -14.68
C ILE A 272 -8.98 8.09 -15.34
N SER A 273 -10.01 8.39 -14.55
CA SER A 273 -11.33 8.81 -15.07
C SER A 273 -11.42 10.31 -15.34
N ASP A 274 -10.73 11.12 -14.53
CA ASP A 274 -10.82 12.57 -14.58
C ASP A 274 -9.73 13.20 -15.47
N CYS A 275 -8.64 12.49 -15.79
CA CYS A 275 -7.50 13.01 -16.56
C CYS A 275 -7.70 12.88 -18.08
N GLN A 276 -7.87 14.01 -18.77
CA GLN A 276 -8.14 14.04 -20.22
C GLN A 276 -6.94 13.65 -21.10
N LEU A 277 -5.70 13.78 -20.61
CA LEU A 277 -4.49 13.44 -21.38
C LEU A 277 -4.43 11.96 -21.80
N LEU A 278 -5.28 11.12 -21.24
CA LEU A 278 -5.35 9.69 -21.50
C LEU A 278 -6.42 9.34 -22.55
N ALA A 279 -7.27 10.29 -22.94
CA ALA A 279 -8.40 10.07 -23.84
C ALA A 279 -8.05 10.20 -25.34
N THR A 280 -6.79 10.46 -25.71
CA THR A 280 -6.39 10.78 -27.09
C THR A 280 -5.96 9.59 -27.96
N GLN A 281 -6.15 8.36 -27.50
CA GLN A 281 -6.22 7.21 -28.41
C GLN A 281 -7.66 6.69 -28.35
N PRO A 282 -8.43 6.77 -29.45
CA PRO A 282 -9.78 6.22 -29.47
C PRO A 282 -9.71 4.75 -29.07
N ILE A 283 -10.48 4.39 -28.05
CA ILE A 283 -10.72 3.00 -27.65
C ILE A 283 -11.20 2.28 -28.92
N PRO A 284 -10.46 1.30 -29.48
CA PRO A 284 -11.04 0.43 -30.48
C PRO A 284 -12.26 -0.19 -29.81
N ALA A 285 -13.46 0.09 -30.33
CA ALA A 285 -14.69 -0.48 -29.82
C ALA A 285 -14.45 -1.97 -29.60
N ALA A 286 -14.68 -2.44 -28.37
CA ALA A 286 -14.53 -3.84 -28.03
C ALA A 286 -15.24 -4.64 -29.10
N VAL A 287 -14.49 -5.40 -29.90
CA VAL A 287 -15.06 -6.28 -30.90
C VAL A 287 -15.83 -7.32 -30.10
N THR A 288 -17.14 -7.12 -30.01
CA THR A 288 -18.07 -8.14 -29.55
C THR A 288 -17.76 -9.38 -30.37
N PRO A 289 -17.41 -10.53 -29.76
CA PRO A 289 -17.23 -11.75 -30.51
C PRO A 289 -18.59 -12.08 -31.12
N LEU A 290 -18.73 -11.82 -32.42
CA LEU A 290 -19.84 -12.27 -33.22
C LEU A 290 -19.75 -13.80 -33.18
N ALA A 291 -20.68 -14.40 -32.43
CA ALA A 291 -20.93 -15.82 -32.46
C ALA A 291 -21.25 -16.20 -33.90
N GLN A 292 -20.28 -16.77 -34.60
CA GLN A 292 -20.53 -17.47 -35.86
C GLN A 292 -21.02 -18.88 -35.53
N PRO A 293 -22.14 -19.34 -36.12
CA PRO A 293 -22.55 -20.72 -36.01
C PRO A 293 -21.57 -21.59 -36.81
N MET A 294 -20.90 -22.52 -36.12
CA MET A 294 -20.06 -23.52 -36.76
C MET A 294 -20.92 -24.54 -37.52
N ALA A 295 -20.67 -24.65 -38.82
CA ALA A 295 -20.95 -25.86 -39.59
C ALA A 295 -19.70 -26.79 -39.54
N PRO A 296 -19.89 -28.11 -39.67
CA PRO A 296 -18.80 -29.07 -39.54
C PRO A 296 -18.04 -29.23 -40.86
N ASP A 297 -16.83 -29.76 -40.69
CA ASP A 297 -15.92 -30.34 -41.68
C ASP A 297 -14.74 -29.46 -42.14
N GLU A 298 -13.57 -30.02 -41.83
CA GLU A 298 -12.42 -30.22 -42.70
C GLU A 298 -11.07 -29.90 -42.03
N ILE A 299 -10.25 -30.94 -42.03
CA ILE A 299 -9.00 -31.14 -41.31
C ILE A 299 -7.87 -30.43 -42.06
N ALA A 300 -7.08 -29.60 -41.37
CA ALA A 300 -5.68 -29.42 -41.75
C ALA A 300 -4.80 -29.07 -40.54
N LEU A 301 -3.76 -29.88 -40.44
CA LEU A 301 -2.70 -29.94 -39.44
C LEU A 301 -1.68 -28.83 -39.67
N GLU A 302 -1.47 -27.92 -38.71
CA GLU A 302 -0.16 -27.27 -38.53
C GLU A 302 0.19 -27.12 -37.05
N LYS A 303 1.42 -27.56 -36.76
CA LYS A 303 2.05 -27.64 -35.45
C LYS A 303 2.80 -26.34 -35.15
N SER A 304 2.68 -25.82 -33.93
CA SER A 304 3.78 -25.21 -33.16
C SER A 304 3.33 -24.78 -31.74
N PRO A 305 4.26 -24.65 -30.77
CA PRO A 305 4.22 -25.50 -29.58
C PRO A 305 3.62 -24.82 -28.33
N SER A 306 2.83 -25.62 -27.63
CA SER A 306 2.33 -25.38 -26.29
C SER A 306 3.44 -25.52 -25.24
N TRP A 307 3.60 -24.48 -24.42
CA TRP A 307 4.29 -24.60 -23.13
C TRP A 307 3.41 -25.41 -22.18
N GLN A 308 3.79 -26.65 -21.90
CA GLN A 308 3.20 -27.46 -20.84
C GLN A 308 4.25 -27.83 -19.80
N SER A 309 3.86 -27.60 -18.55
CA SER A 309 4.09 -28.44 -17.37
C SER A 309 5.53 -28.86 -17.04
N PHE A 310 6.08 -28.21 -16.01
CA PHE A 310 7.07 -28.84 -15.14
C PHE A 310 6.38 -29.92 -14.30
N SER A 311 6.61 -31.18 -14.66
CA SER A 311 6.29 -32.35 -13.84
C SER A 311 7.36 -32.51 -12.76
N LYS A 312 6.92 -32.69 -11.51
CA LYS A 312 7.77 -33.07 -10.36
C LYS A 312 8.46 -34.42 -10.61
N PRO A 313 9.71 -34.63 -10.16
CA PRO A 313 10.28 -35.96 -10.12
C PRO A 313 9.77 -36.74 -8.89
N THR A 314 9.23 -37.91 -9.17
CA THR A 314 8.99 -39.02 -8.25
C THR A 314 10.33 -39.54 -7.74
N LEU A 315 10.48 -39.72 -6.43
CA LEU A 315 11.63 -40.41 -5.83
C LEU A 315 11.13 -41.69 -5.18
N GLU A 316 11.47 -42.83 -5.79
CA GLU A 316 11.22 -44.16 -5.25
C GLU A 316 12.25 -44.55 -4.20
N ASN A 317 11.78 -45.41 -3.30
CA ASN A 317 12.45 -46.04 -2.18
C ASN A 317 13.77 -46.74 -2.52
N HIS A 318 14.75 -46.57 -1.64
CA HIS A 318 15.63 -47.67 -1.23
C HIS A 318 15.79 -47.63 0.30
N GLY A 319 15.33 -48.70 0.96
CA GLY A 319 15.56 -48.92 2.38
C GLY A 319 16.94 -49.50 2.65
N SER A 320 17.48 -49.23 3.84
CA SER A 320 18.35 -50.17 4.55
C SER A 320 18.42 -49.78 6.02
N LEU A 321 18.02 -50.74 6.86
CA LEU A 321 18.28 -50.83 8.29
C LEU A 321 19.78 -50.79 8.57
N PHE A 322 20.20 -50.09 9.62
CA PHE A 322 21.28 -50.56 10.50
C PHE A 322 21.13 -49.96 11.91
N LEU A 323 20.81 -50.84 12.85
CA LEU A 323 20.93 -50.65 14.29
C LEU A 323 22.41 -50.58 14.69
N ARG A 324 22.76 -49.63 15.55
CA ARG A 324 23.74 -49.87 16.63
C ARG A 324 23.57 -48.86 17.76
N GLN A 325 23.01 -49.35 18.87
CA GLN A 325 23.20 -48.80 20.21
C GLN A 325 24.66 -49.01 20.63
N ILE A 326 25.31 -48.02 21.27
CA ILE A 326 26.21 -48.24 22.42
C ILE A 326 26.05 -47.04 23.38
N ALA A 327 26.03 -47.38 24.66
CA ALA A 327 25.77 -46.58 25.83
C ALA A 327 26.87 -45.56 26.21
N THR A 328 26.45 -44.63 27.07
CA THR A 328 27.22 -43.70 27.93
C THR A 328 28.20 -44.42 28.87
N PRO A 329 29.21 -43.72 29.45
CA PRO A 329 28.98 -42.97 30.71
C PRO A 329 29.76 -41.64 30.86
N LEU A 330 29.12 -40.74 31.63
CA LEU A 330 29.72 -39.60 32.36
C LEU A 330 30.71 -40.15 33.44
N PRO A 331 31.66 -39.37 34.01
CA PRO A 331 31.28 -38.51 35.15
C PRO A 331 32.13 -37.23 35.39
N SER A 332 31.59 -36.39 36.30
CA SER A 332 32.26 -35.55 37.33
C SER A 332 33.14 -34.35 36.89
N GLN A 333 33.16 -33.19 37.55
CA GLN A 333 32.39 -32.53 38.62
C GLN A 333 32.86 -31.04 38.66
N PRO A 334 32.23 -30.16 39.46
CA PRO A 334 32.39 -28.70 39.42
C PRO A 334 33.42 -28.17 40.44
N HIS A 335 33.87 -26.92 40.26
CA HIS A 335 34.47 -26.12 41.33
C HIS A 335 33.82 -24.73 41.44
N SER A 336 33.44 -24.44 42.68
CA SER A 336 32.87 -23.24 43.27
C SER A 336 33.95 -22.30 43.83
N SER A 337 33.64 -21.00 43.92
CA SER A 337 33.90 -20.02 45.02
C SER A 337 33.91 -18.60 44.41
N GLU A 338 33.03 -17.66 44.80
CA GLU A 338 33.05 -16.81 46.01
C GLU A 338 34.41 -16.08 46.18
N SER A 339 34.55 -14.77 46.42
CA SER A 339 33.77 -13.77 47.15
C SER A 339 34.43 -12.38 46.89
N SER A 340 33.68 -11.28 46.79
CA SER A 340 33.54 -10.19 47.80
C SER A 340 34.42 -8.93 47.66
N HIS A 341 33.78 -7.80 48.01
CA HIS A 341 34.32 -6.48 48.40
C HIS A 341 34.96 -5.57 47.33
N SER A 342 34.91 -4.24 47.34
CA SER A 342 34.05 -3.14 47.87
C SER A 342 34.88 -1.86 47.73
N HIS A 343 34.25 -0.69 47.49
CA HIS A 343 34.83 0.68 47.63
C HIS A 343 35.99 1.07 46.68
N SER A 344 36.30 2.32 46.37
CA SER A 344 35.67 3.65 46.43
C SER A 344 36.52 4.59 45.54
N GLU A 345 36.00 5.78 45.26
CA GLU A 345 36.75 7.04 45.06
C GLU A 345 37.55 7.32 43.78
N SER A 346 36.98 8.23 42.99
CA SER A 346 37.53 9.53 42.58
C SER A 346 39.05 9.74 42.54
N SER A 347 39.54 10.22 41.39
CA SER A 347 40.50 11.33 41.36
C SER A 347 40.40 12.11 40.05
N GLU A 348 40.35 13.43 40.20
CA GLU A 348 40.58 14.46 39.20
C GLU A 348 42.06 14.52 38.75
N GLN A 349 42.28 15.46 37.82
CA GLN A 349 43.51 16.18 37.45
C GLN A 349 44.26 15.64 36.23
N ALA A 350 44.12 16.35 35.10
CA ALA A 350 45.01 17.43 34.63
C ALA A 350 46.18 16.84 33.84
N SER A 351 46.45 17.24 32.61
CA SER A 351 47.16 18.48 32.25
C SER A 351 47.24 18.51 30.71
N LYS A 352 47.10 19.68 30.05
CA LYS A 352 48.18 20.44 29.37
C LYS A 352 49.05 19.58 28.42
N SER A 353 49.36 19.96 27.18
CA SER A 353 49.31 21.25 26.50
C SER A 353 50.11 21.11 25.19
N LEU A 354 49.80 21.95 24.19
CA LEU A 354 50.75 22.61 23.27
C LEU A 354 51.55 21.69 22.31
N SER A 355 51.89 22.01 21.07
CA SER A 355 51.83 23.23 20.26
C SER A 355 52.30 22.82 18.85
N ALA A 356 51.69 23.33 17.78
CA ALA A 356 52.22 24.41 16.93
C ALA A 356 52.87 23.93 15.62
N GLY A 357 52.81 24.81 14.63
CA GLY A 357 53.45 24.73 13.33
C GLY A 357 52.43 24.59 12.20
N ASP A 358 51.72 25.65 11.80
CA ASP A 358 52.15 26.72 10.87
C ASP A 358 52.32 26.19 9.42
N GLU A 359 51.89 26.84 8.34
CA GLU A 359 51.75 28.28 8.12
C GLU A 359 51.00 28.58 6.80
N ALA A 360 50.43 29.79 6.73
CA ALA A 360 50.39 30.73 5.59
C ALA A 360 49.62 30.35 4.29
N SER A 361 48.89 31.25 3.60
CA SER A 361 48.86 32.72 3.56
C SER A 361 47.57 33.19 2.84
N ALA A 362 46.84 34.18 3.36
CA ALA A 362 46.80 35.61 2.94
C ALA A 362 45.78 35.90 1.80
N SER A 363 44.93 36.94 1.77
CA SER A 363 44.99 38.30 2.34
C SER A 363 43.60 39.00 2.43
N ALA A 364 43.46 39.87 3.46
CA ALA A 364 42.84 41.23 3.60
C ALA A 364 41.55 41.62 2.82
N VAL A 365 40.61 42.44 3.35
CA VAL A 365 40.74 43.87 3.72
C VAL A 365 39.59 44.36 4.66
N ILE A 366 39.95 44.93 5.83
CA ILE A 366 39.59 46.22 6.52
C ILE A 366 38.13 46.75 6.47
N LEU A 367 37.36 46.82 7.59
CA LEU A 367 37.21 47.91 8.62
C LEU A 367 36.55 49.20 8.06
N THR A 368 35.46 49.77 8.61
CA THR A 368 35.33 50.40 9.95
C THR A 368 33.85 50.62 10.36
N THR A 369 33.58 50.57 11.67
CA THR A 369 32.44 51.19 12.40
C THR A 369 32.91 52.56 12.98
N PRO A 370 32.09 53.45 13.61
CA PRO A 370 31.47 53.21 14.94
C PRO A 370 30.14 53.96 15.27
N GLU A 371 29.51 53.52 16.39
CA GLU A 371 28.86 54.29 17.48
C GLU A 371 27.67 55.25 17.21
N GLU A 372 26.72 55.55 18.09
CA GLU A 372 26.22 55.12 19.42
C GLU A 372 24.89 55.91 19.63
N GLY A 373 24.00 55.50 20.55
CA GLY A 373 22.94 56.42 21.01
C GLY A 373 21.70 55.78 21.67
N LEU A 374 21.67 55.80 23.00
CA LEU A 374 20.53 55.47 23.88
C LEU A 374 19.26 56.30 23.59
N LYS A 375 18.08 55.72 23.86
CA LYS A 375 17.10 56.27 24.84
C LYS A 375 15.93 55.33 25.14
N ALA A 376 15.54 55.35 26.41
CA ALA A 376 14.47 54.60 27.05
C ALA A 376 13.06 55.19 26.79
N GLY A 377 12.04 54.34 26.87
CA GLY A 377 10.63 54.73 26.94
C GLY A 377 9.73 53.59 27.41
N LYS A 378 9.31 53.63 28.68
CA LYS A 378 8.24 52.83 29.27
C LYS A 378 6.89 53.17 28.61
N ALA A 379 6.06 52.15 28.31
CA ALA A 379 4.61 52.31 28.27
C ALA A 379 3.91 50.98 28.58
N LEU A 380 2.77 51.10 29.26
CA LEU A 380 1.98 50.08 29.93
C LEU A 380 1.29 49.10 28.97
N THR A 381 1.24 47.82 29.36
CA THR A 381 0.34 46.80 28.82
C THR A 381 -0.99 46.80 29.60
N PRO A 382 -2.15 46.90 28.93
CA PRO A 382 -3.41 46.50 29.54
C PRO A 382 -3.64 44.99 29.34
N VAL A 383 -4.00 44.37 30.45
CA VAL A 383 -4.65 43.06 30.56
C VAL A 383 -5.96 43.09 29.78
N GLY A 384 -6.22 42.09 28.95
CA GLY A 384 -7.45 41.97 28.18
C GLY A 384 -7.64 40.58 27.58
N GLU A 385 -8.40 39.77 28.32
CA GLU A 385 -9.32 38.72 27.88
C GLU A 385 -8.77 37.43 27.22
N ASP A 386 -8.91 36.35 28.00
CA ASP A 386 -8.91 34.96 27.58
C ASP A 386 -9.91 34.70 26.44
N LYS A 387 -9.40 34.69 25.21
CA LYS A 387 -10.09 34.02 24.11
C LYS A 387 -9.82 32.52 24.19
N LYS A 388 -10.80 31.79 24.74
CA LYS A 388 -10.94 30.35 24.52
C LYS A 388 -10.75 30.05 23.03
N SER A 389 -9.67 29.38 22.71
CA SER A 389 -9.45 28.79 21.40
C SER A 389 -10.44 27.65 21.23
N ASP A 390 -11.47 27.89 20.43
CA ASP A 390 -12.40 26.84 20.02
C ASP A 390 -11.64 25.73 19.31
N ALA A 391 -11.90 24.49 19.73
CA ALA A 391 -11.36 23.30 19.11
C ALA A 391 -11.78 23.27 17.64
N ILE A 392 -10.80 23.34 16.73
CA ILE A 392 -11.00 23.13 15.30
C ILE A 392 -11.45 21.68 15.13
N ALA A 393 -12.76 21.48 15.01
CA ALA A 393 -13.34 20.20 14.63
C ALA A 393 -12.92 19.90 13.19
N TRP A 394 -12.02 18.94 13.03
CA TRP A 394 -11.71 18.34 11.73
C TRP A 394 -13.00 17.72 11.16
N GLN A 395 -13.68 18.46 10.27
CA GLN A 395 -14.78 17.92 9.51
C GLN A 395 -14.19 16.96 8.47
N PHE A 396 -14.06 15.70 8.87
CA PHE A 396 -13.77 14.61 7.94
C PHE A 396 -14.91 14.52 6.92
N TYR A 397 -14.53 14.49 5.65
CA TYR A 397 -15.41 14.11 4.55
C TYR A 397 -16.06 12.76 4.88
N ARG A 398 -17.37 12.77 5.13
CA ARG A 398 -18.20 11.55 5.16
C ARG A 398 -18.59 11.27 3.71
N PRO A 399 -18.17 10.15 3.10
CA PRO A 399 -18.80 9.72 1.87
C PRO A 399 -20.30 9.59 2.16
N THR A 400 -21.14 10.20 1.33
CA THR A 400 -22.57 9.92 1.32
C THR A 400 -22.75 8.42 1.17
N SER A 401 -23.24 7.76 2.22
CA SER A 401 -23.75 6.41 2.12
C SER A 401 -24.89 6.44 1.11
N TYR A 402 -24.65 5.92 -0.08
CA TYR A 402 -25.74 5.60 -0.98
C TYR A 402 -26.65 4.61 -0.26
N PRO A 403 -27.96 4.89 -0.11
CA PRO A 403 -28.88 3.88 0.40
C PRO A 403 -28.83 2.71 -0.58
N LEU A 404 -28.56 1.50 -0.05
CA LEU A 404 -28.76 0.26 -0.77
C LEU A 404 -30.20 0.25 -1.30
N PRO A 405 -30.44 -0.15 -2.56
CA PRO A 405 -31.81 -0.29 -3.05
C PRO A 405 -32.55 -1.27 -2.16
N GLU A 406 -33.68 -0.82 -1.60
CA GLU A 406 -34.57 -1.65 -0.83
C GLU A 406 -34.96 -2.88 -1.66
N LYS A 407 -34.77 -4.07 -1.07
CA LYS A 407 -35.25 -5.32 -1.66
C LYS A 407 -36.75 -5.16 -1.94
N PRO A 408 -37.24 -5.54 -3.14
CA PRO A 408 -38.67 -5.50 -3.40
C PRO A 408 -39.37 -6.46 -2.43
N MET A 409 -40.28 -5.90 -1.61
CA MET A 409 -41.19 -6.70 -0.82
C MET A 409 -42.04 -7.54 -1.76
N LEU A 410 -41.84 -8.86 -1.70
CA LEU A 410 -42.75 -9.86 -2.25
C LEU A 410 -44.14 -9.64 -1.62
N ARG A 411 -45.04 -8.99 -2.39
CA ARG A 411 -46.47 -9.03 -2.10
C ARG A 411 -46.94 -10.47 -2.24
N GLN A 412 -47.28 -11.10 -1.12
CA GLN A 412 -48.07 -12.32 -1.12
C GLN A 412 -49.45 -11.99 -1.71
N ALA A 413 -49.73 -12.55 -2.88
CA ALA A 413 -51.07 -12.60 -3.44
C ALA A 413 -51.84 -13.71 -2.71
N ALA A 414 -52.90 -13.33 -1.99
CA ALA A 414 -53.92 -14.25 -1.52
C ALA A 414 -55.10 -14.20 -2.50
N SER A 415 -55.23 -15.23 -3.33
CA SER A 415 -56.46 -15.55 -4.06
C SER A 415 -56.74 -17.03 -3.89
N ALA A 416 -57.74 -17.34 -3.07
CA ALA A 416 -58.26 -18.67 -2.82
C ALA A 416 -59.01 -19.21 -4.05
N PRO A 417 -58.95 -20.52 -4.34
CA PRO A 417 -59.97 -21.20 -5.11
C PRO A 417 -60.93 -21.96 -4.19
N ALA A 418 -62.22 -21.82 -4.48
CA ALA A 418 -63.29 -22.61 -3.90
C ALA A 418 -63.18 -24.08 -4.35
N ILE A 419 -63.20 -25.00 -3.39
CA ILE A 419 -63.26 -26.45 -3.61
C ILE A 419 -64.67 -26.93 -3.23
N LEU A 420 -65.36 -27.53 -4.19
CA LEU A 420 -66.59 -28.31 -4.04
C LEU A 420 -66.28 -29.74 -3.55
N PRO A 421 -67.27 -30.46 -2.97
CA PRO A 421 -67.01 -31.57 -2.05
C PRO A 421 -66.61 -32.87 -2.74
N ALA A 422 -65.94 -33.71 -1.96
CA ALA A 422 -65.38 -35.02 -2.31
C ALA A 422 -66.45 -36.07 -2.69
N PRO A 423 -66.10 -37.07 -3.52
CA PRO A 423 -66.86 -38.31 -3.62
C PRO A 423 -66.35 -39.38 -2.64
N GLU A 424 -67.26 -40.27 -2.30
CA GLU A 424 -67.21 -41.34 -1.32
C GLU A 424 -66.07 -42.36 -1.50
N GLU A 425 -65.59 -42.86 -0.36
CA GLU A 425 -64.80 -44.07 -0.22
C GLU A 425 -65.55 -45.31 -0.73
N LYS A 426 -64.86 -46.15 -1.53
CA LYS A 426 -65.09 -47.59 -1.50
C LYS A 426 -63.76 -48.35 -1.53
N GLU A 427 -63.58 -49.12 -0.46
CA GLU A 427 -62.63 -50.21 -0.31
C GLU A 427 -62.59 -51.14 -1.54
N LYS A 428 -61.39 -51.62 -1.90
CA LYS A 428 -61.16 -53.05 -2.14
C LYS A 428 -59.67 -53.42 -2.17
N GLN A 429 -59.48 -54.63 -1.68
CA GLN A 429 -58.29 -55.36 -1.24
C GLN A 429 -57.29 -55.80 -2.34
N PRO A 430 -56.14 -56.41 -1.94
CA PRO A 430 -54.94 -56.58 -2.76
C PRO A 430 -54.82 -57.96 -3.44
N GLY A 431 -53.84 -58.05 -4.34
CA GLY A 431 -53.33 -59.28 -4.95
C GLY A 431 -53.28 -59.15 -6.49
N GLN A 432 -52.32 -59.68 -7.24
CA GLN A 432 -51.14 -60.48 -6.98
C GLN A 432 -50.51 -60.70 -8.39
N PHE A 433 -49.21 -60.98 -8.45
CA PHE A 433 -48.45 -61.60 -9.56
C PHE A 433 -47.96 -60.78 -10.78
N LEU A 434 -46.62 -60.89 -10.89
CA LEU A 434 -45.68 -60.76 -12.02
C LEU A 434 -45.22 -59.37 -12.46
#